data_AF-A0AAP6CZS8-F1
#
_entry.id   AF-A0AAP6CZS8-F1
#
_cell.length_a   1.000
_cell.length_b   1.000
_cell.length_c   1.000
_cell.angle_alpha   90.00
_cell.angle_beta   90.00
_cell.angle_gamma   90.00
#
_symmetry.space_group_name_H-M   'P 1'
#
loop_
_entity.id
_entity.type
_entity.pdbx_description
1 polymer ?
#
loop_
_entity_poly.entity_id
_entity_poly.type
_entity_poly.pdbx_seq_one_letter_code
_entity_poly.pdbx_strand_id
1 'polypeptide(L)'
;AHRLYEDVLNHLPSHIHKALENDLTKPCQFVCLVSGLRDASVAQSEILNKLGLQRDAFSALNQTYALFQFLQLESHELIERVGHLLGQQSEDLLAHMAAFCSAQRNAQWMIELDHVTRAHEQFLNLQAMSSAEAVAPHLYN
;
A
#
# COMPACT_ATOMS: atom_id res chain seq x y z
N ALA A 1 -6.10 -21.32 13.02
CA ALA A 1 -6.69 -20.41 12.01
C ALA A 1 -5.95 -19.06 11.88
N HIS A 2 -4.74 -18.89 12.44
CA HIS A 2 -4.04 -17.58 12.50
C HIS A 2 -3.36 -17.15 11.20
N ARG A 3 -3.32 -18.00 10.18
CA ARG A 3 -2.49 -17.87 8.97
C ARG A 3 -3.32 -17.95 7.69
N LEU A 4 -4.62 -17.63 7.77
CA LEU A 4 -5.56 -17.89 6.67
C LEU A 4 -5.18 -17.17 5.38
N TYR A 5 -4.51 -16.03 5.49
CA TYR A 5 -3.99 -15.25 4.35
C TYR A 5 -2.47 -15.17 4.31
N GLU A 6 -1.73 -15.91 5.16
CA GLU A 6 -0.26 -15.84 5.21
C GLU A 6 0.36 -16.18 3.85
N ASP A 7 -0.16 -17.21 3.16
CA ASP A 7 0.30 -17.56 1.82
C ASP A 7 0.02 -16.46 0.81
N VAL A 8 -1.11 -15.77 0.91
CA VAL A 8 -1.43 -14.64 0.02
C VAL A 8 -0.44 -13.50 0.27
N LEU A 9 -0.24 -13.11 1.53
CA LEU A 9 0.67 -12.02 1.90
C LEU A 9 2.13 -12.31 1.53
N ASN A 10 2.55 -13.58 1.58
CA ASN A 10 3.91 -13.98 1.23
C ASN A 10 4.16 -14.08 -0.28
N HIS A 11 3.16 -14.47 -1.08
CA HIS A 11 3.35 -14.76 -2.50
C HIS A 11 2.82 -13.66 -3.43
N LEU A 12 1.70 -13.01 -3.08
CA LEU A 12 1.03 -12.05 -3.94
C LEU A 12 1.90 -10.81 -4.27
N PRO A 13 2.76 -10.28 -3.38
CA PRO A 13 3.74 -9.25 -3.76
C PRO A 13 4.63 -9.68 -4.93
N SER A 14 5.11 -10.92 -4.93
CA SER A 14 5.93 -11.44 -6.05
C SER A 14 5.13 -11.57 -7.36
N HIS A 15 3.83 -11.89 -7.27
CA HIS A 15 2.95 -11.94 -8.42
C HIS A 15 2.64 -10.55 -8.99
N ILE A 16 2.53 -9.52 -8.12
CA ILE A 16 2.40 -8.12 -8.54
C ILE A 16 3.64 -7.70 -9.34
N HIS A 17 4.86 -7.96 -8.85
CA HIS A 17 6.07 -7.64 -9.59
C HIS A 17 6.17 -8.39 -10.92
N LYS A 18 5.88 -9.71 -10.94
CA LYS A 18 5.84 -10.48 -12.19
C LYS A 18 4.79 -9.98 -13.19
N ALA A 19 3.69 -9.41 -12.70
CA ALA A 19 2.65 -8.85 -13.55
C ALA A 19 3.12 -7.56 -14.24
N LEU A 20 3.99 -6.78 -13.59
CA LEU A 20 4.64 -5.61 -14.21
C LEU A 20 5.62 -6.02 -15.29
N GLU A 21 6.39 -7.09 -15.08
CA GLU A 21 7.34 -7.63 -16.07
C GLU A 21 6.66 -8.31 -17.29
N ASN A 22 5.33 -8.43 -17.30
CA ASN A 22 4.57 -9.09 -18.34
C ASN A 22 3.75 -8.09 -19.16
N ASP A 23 4.20 -7.83 -20.40
CA ASP A 23 3.56 -6.91 -21.36
C ASP A 23 2.10 -7.25 -21.69
N LEU A 24 1.67 -8.49 -21.43
CA LEU A 24 0.29 -8.92 -21.68
C LEU A 24 -0.66 -8.60 -20.52
N THR A 25 -0.13 -8.26 -19.33
CA THR A 25 -0.94 -7.91 -18.16
C THR A 25 -1.82 -6.72 -18.47
N LYS A 26 -3.13 -6.91 -18.30
CA LYS A 26 -4.11 -5.83 -18.47
C LYS A 26 -4.25 -5.03 -17.18
N PRO A 27 -4.56 -3.71 -17.27
CA PRO A 27 -4.83 -2.87 -16.09
C PRO A 27 -5.82 -3.50 -15.11
N CYS A 28 -6.93 -4.06 -15.59
CA CYS A 28 -7.92 -4.71 -14.74
C CYS A 28 -7.36 -5.93 -13.98
N GLN A 29 -6.48 -6.72 -14.59
CA GLN A 29 -5.85 -7.87 -13.94
C GLN A 29 -4.90 -7.42 -12.84
N PHE A 30 -4.11 -6.38 -13.11
CA PHE A 30 -3.21 -5.80 -12.12
C PHE A 30 -3.98 -5.21 -10.93
N VAL A 31 -5.06 -4.49 -11.21
CA VAL A 31 -5.99 -3.99 -10.19
C VAL A 31 -6.52 -5.12 -9.31
N CYS A 32 -6.92 -6.26 -9.88
CA CYS A 32 -7.37 -7.41 -9.09
C CYS A 32 -6.27 -7.95 -8.15
N LEU A 33 -5.00 -7.97 -8.57
CA LEU A 33 -3.88 -8.39 -7.72
C LEU A 33 -3.67 -7.44 -6.55
N VAL A 34 -3.65 -6.13 -6.82
CA VAL A 34 -3.48 -5.08 -5.81
C VAL A 34 -4.64 -5.12 -4.81
N SER A 35 -5.89 -5.11 -5.29
CA SER A 35 -7.06 -5.18 -4.41
C SER A 35 -7.08 -6.46 -3.58
N GLY A 36 -6.74 -7.61 -4.18
CA GLY A 36 -6.68 -8.88 -3.46
C GLY A 36 -5.64 -8.88 -2.34
N LEU A 37 -4.50 -8.22 -2.53
CA LEU A 37 -3.48 -8.07 -1.48
C LEU A 37 -3.98 -7.18 -0.35
N ARG A 38 -4.61 -6.05 -0.68
CA ARG A 38 -5.21 -5.15 0.31
C ARG A 38 -6.26 -5.87 1.15
N ASP A 39 -7.19 -6.57 0.51
CA ASP A 39 -8.28 -7.27 1.20
C ASP A 39 -7.74 -8.37 2.14
N ALA A 40 -6.76 -9.13 1.66
CA ALA A 40 -6.08 -10.16 2.45
C ALA A 40 -5.35 -9.55 3.66
N SER A 41 -4.68 -8.42 3.47
CA SER A 41 -3.97 -7.70 4.54
C SER A 41 -4.90 -7.19 5.62
N VAL A 42 -6.02 -6.56 5.25
CA VAL A 42 -7.03 -6.08 6.19
C VAL A 42 -7.63 -7.25 6.97
N ALA A 43 -8.07 -8.30 6.28
CA ALA A 43 -8.65 -9.47 6.93
C ALA A 43 -7.67 -10.17 7.89
N GLN A 44 -6.41 -10.32 7.47
CA GLN A 44 -5.35 -10.89 8.31
C GLN A 44 -5.05 -10.01 9.52
N SER A 45 -5.03 -8.68 9.35
CA SER A 45 -4.84 -7.72 10.45
C SER A 45 -5.95 -7.86 11.50
N GLU A 46 -7.21 -7.93 11.08
CA GLU A 46 -8.34 -8.12 11.99
C GLU A 46 -8.25 -9.44 12.76
N ILE A 47 -7.87 -10.52 12.10
CA ILE A 47 -7.67 -11.84 12.72
C ILE A 47 -6.56 -11.73 13.78
N LEU A 48 -5.40 -11.21 13.42
CA LEU A 48 -4.25 -11.07 14.32
C LEU A 48 -4.59 -10.17 15.52
N ASN A 49 -5.32 -9.07 15.29
CA ASN A 49 -5.75 -8.17 16.36
C ASN A 49 -6.68 -8.89 17.36
N LYS A 50 -7.66 -9.66 16.86
CA LYS A 50 -8.56 -10.47 17.71
C LYS A 50 -7.82 -11.52 18.54
N LEU A 51 -6.63 -11.93 18.10
CA LEU A 51 -5.76 -12.90 18.78
C LEU A 51 -4.77 -12.25 19.75
N GLY A 52 -4.77 -10.92 19.88
CA GLY A 52 -3.82 -10.17 20.68
C GLY A 52 -2.45 -9.99 20.01
N LEU A 53 -2.29 -10.40 18.75
CA LEU A 53 -1.06 -10.26 17.97
C LEU A 53 -1.02 -8.89 17.28
N GLN A 54 -1.07 -7.82 18.07
CA GLN A 54 -1.25 -6.45 17.59
C GLN A 54 -0.11 -5.96 16.68
N ARG A 55 1.14 -6.34 16.99
CA ARG A 55 2.31 -5.99 16.16
C ARG A 55 2.22 -6.61 14.78
N ASP A 56 1.89 -7.90 14.71
CA ASP A 56 1.73 -8.60 13.44
C ASP A 56 0.52 -8.05 12.67
N ALA A 57 -0.56 -7.72 13.38
CA ALA A 57 -1.75 -7.11 12.80
C ALA A 57 -1.43 -5.77 12.11
N PHE A 58 -0.72 -4.88 12.80
CA PHE A 58 -0.29 -3.61 12.23
C PHE A 58 0.71 -3.81 11.09
N SER A 59 1.65 -4.74 11.26
CA SER A 59 2.66 -5.05 10.23
C SER A 59 2.04 -5.53 8.92
N ALA A 60 0.98 -6.32 8.96
CA ALA A 60 0.28 -6.77 7.74
C ALA A 60 -0.23 -5.58 6.91
N LEU A 61 -0.87 -4.60 7.58
CA LEU A 61 -1.36 -3.37 6.95
C LEU A 61 -0.19 -2.53 6.42
N ASN A 62 0.79 -2.24 7.28
CA ASN A 62 1.89 -1.33 6.97
C ASN A 62 2.78 -1.85 5.83
N GLN A 63 3.05 -3.16 5.76
CA GLN A 63 3.82 -3.74 4.66
C GLN A 63 3.10 -3.64 3.31
N THR A 64 1.78 -3.85 3.31
CA THR A 64 0.97 -3.73 2.09
C THR A 64 0.90 -2.28 1.63
N TYR A 65 0.70 -1.37 2.58
CA TYR A 65 0.73 0.07 2.34
C TYR A 65 2.07 0.53 1.75
N ALA A 66 3.19 0.12 2.35
CA ALA A 66 4.52 0.45 1.85
C ALA A 66 4.75 -0.06 0.42
N LEU A 67 4.33 -1.30 0.11
CA LEU A 67 4.40 -1.83 -1.25
C LEU A 67 3.65 -0.93 -2.24
N PHE A 68 2.44 -0.48 -1.92
CA PHE A 68 1.66 0.37 -2.83
C PHE A 68 2.28 1.75 -3.01
N GLN A 69 2.91 2.32 -1.97
CA GLN A 69 3.68 3.55 -2.13
C GLN A 69 4.88 3.34 -3.06
N PHE A 70 5.63 2.25 -2.91
CA PHE A 70 6.75 1.95 -3.81
C PHE A 70 6.30 1.79 -5.26
N LEU A 71 5.24 1.01 -5.50
CA LEU A 71 4.67 0.84 -6.84
C LEU A 71 4.31 2.17 -7.50
N GLN A 72 3.77 3.13 -6.75
CA GLN A 72 3.43 4.46 -7.26
C GLN A 72 4.62 5.33 -7.64
N LEU A 73 5.84 4.98 -7.21
CA LEU A 73 7.07 5.66 -7.62
C LEU A 73 7.70 5.02 -8.86
N GLU A 74 7.24 3.85 -9.28
CA GLU A 74 7.79 3.16 -10.44
C GLU A 74 7.33 3.81 -11.75
N SER A 75 8.28 4.17 -12.60
CA SER A 75 8.01 4.67 -13.96
C SER A 75 7.64 3.51 -14.88
N HIS A 76 6.37 3.10 -14.84
CA HIS A 76 5.86 1.99 -15.65
C HIS A 76 4.47 2.30 -16.21
N GLU A 77 4.23 2.04 -17.51
CA GLU A 77 2.97 2.40 -18.20
C GLU A 77 1.73 1.80 -17.49
N LEU A 78 1.84 0.56 -17.02
CA LEU A 78 0.76 -0.10 -16.26
C LEU A 78 0.46 0.63 -14.94
N ILE A 79 1.50 1.11 -14.25
CA ILE A 79 1.38 1.88 -13.00
C ILE A 79 0.73 3.23 -13.28
N GLU A 80 1.15 3.95 -14.32
CA GLU A 80 0.53 5.22 -14.73
C GLU A 80 -0.97 5.05 -14.99
N ARG A 81 -1.36 3.97 -15.69
CA ARG A 81 -2.76 3.67 -16.01
C ARG A 81 -3.62 3.36 -14.79
N VAL A 82 -3.04 2.82 -13.71
CA VAL A 82 -3.76 2.42 -12.49
C VAL A 82 -3.43 3.31 -11.28
N GLY A 83 -2.64 4.37 -11.48
CA GLY A 83 -2.04 5.17 -10.42
C GLY A 83 -3.07 5.79 -9.47
N HIS A 84 -4.17 6.33 -10.01
CA HIS A 84 -5.27 6.84 -9.18
C HIS A 84 -5.84 5.76 -8.25
N LEU A 85 -6.00 4.52 -8.74
CA LEU A 85 -6.48 3.42 -7.91
C LEU A 85 -5.44 3.04 -6.86
N LEU A 86 -4.17 2.92 -7.21
CA LEU A 86 -3.10 2.63 -6.24
C LEU A 86 -3.04 3.69 -5.12
N GLY A 87 -3.20 4.97 -5.47
CA GLY A 87 -3.32 6.06 -4.51
C GLY A 87 -4.49 5.84 -3.56
N GLN A 88 -5.70 5.61 -4.10
CA GLN A 88 -6.90 5.34 -3.31
C GLN A 88 -6.73 4.11 -2.38
N GLN A 89 -6.13 3.03 -2.87
CA GLN A 89 -5.88 1.83 -2.07
C GLN A 89 -4.88 2.10 -0.93
N SER A 90 -3.93 3.00 -1.13
CA SER A 90 -2.96 3.43 -0.10
C SER A 90 -3.65 4.28 0.97
N GLU A 91 -4.52 5.21 0.59
CA GLU A 91 -5.35 5.98 1.52
C GLU A 91 -6.25 5.08 2.37
N ASP A 92 -6.90 4.11 1.74
CA ASP A 92 -7.76 3.14 2.45
C ASP A 92 -6.94 2.36 3.50
N LEU A 93 -5.73 1.91 3.17
CA LEU A 93 -4.84 1.23 4.12
C LEU A 93 -4.38 2.15 5.24
N LEU A 94 -4.08 3.42 4.95
CA LEU A 94 -3.76 4.42 5.97
C LEU A 94 -4.94 4.63 6.93
N ALA A 95 -6.16 4.71 6.42
CA ALA A 95 -7.36 4.79 7.23
C ALA A 95 -7.56 3.55 8.11
N HIS A 96 -7.28 2.34 7.59
CA HIS A 96 -7.29 1.12 8.39
C HIS A 96 -6.23 1.13 9.50
N MET A 97 -5.01 1.62 9.23
CA MET A 97 -3.98 1.78 10.25
C MET A 97 -4.39 2.80 11.33
N ALA A 98 -5.01 3.91 10.94
CA ALA A 98 -5.54 4.91 11.88
C ALA A 98 -6.64 4.33 12.78
N ALA A 99 -7.58 3.60 12.20
CA ALA A 99 -8.64 2.90 12.92
C ALA A 99 -8.07 1.84 13.87
N PHE A 100 -7.07 1.07 13.42
CA PHE A 100 -6.37 0.10 14.25
C PHE A 100 -5.74 0.79 15.47
N CYS A 101 -4.91 1.82 15.26
CA CYS A 101 -4.16 2.47 16.33
C CYS A 101 -5.08 3.13 17.37
N SER A 102 -6.12 3.83 16.91
CA SER A 102 -7.10 4.49 17.79
C SER A 102 -7.89 3.48 18.65
N ALA A 103 -8.14 2.28 18.13
CA ALA A 103 -8.84 1.22 18.87
C ALA A 103 -7.99 0.58 19.99
N GLN A 104 -6.65 0.67 19.94
CA GLN A 104 -5.78 0.02 20.92
C GLN A 104 -5.76 0.69 22.31
N ARG A 105 -6.29 1.91 22.44
CA ARG A 105 -6.32 2.69 23.71
C ARG A 105 -4.95 2.77 24.41
N ASN A 106 -3.87 2.82 23.64
CA ASN A 106 -2.50 2.86 24.12
C ASN A 106 -1.71 3.92 23.33
N ALA A 107 -1.01 4.79 24.05
CA ALA A 107 -0.28 5.93 23.50
C ALA A 107 0.82 5.51 22.50
N GLN A 108 1.42 4.33 22.65
CA GLN A 108 2.42 3.84 21.71
C GLN A 108 1.86 3.75 20.29
N TRP A 109 0.62 3.27 20.13
CA TRP A 109 0.01 3.15 18.81
C TRP A 109 -0.34 4.50 18.18
N MET A 110 -0.58 5.53 18.99
CA MET A 110 -0.73 6.89 18.49
C MET A 110 0.59 7.45 17.97
N ILE A 111 1.71 7.10 18.60
CA ILE A 111 3.05 7.44 18.10
C ILE A 111 3.35 6.71 16.78
N GLU A 112 3.00 5.42 16.67
CA GLU A 112 3.17 4.68 15.41
C GLU A 112 2.32 5.28 14.28
N LEU A 113 1.07 5.65 14.57
CA LEU A 113 0.21 6.32 13.60
C LEU A 113 0.83 7.66 13.13
N ASP A 114 1.31 8.46 14.08
CA ASP A 114 1.96 9.74 13.81
C ASP A 114 3.24 9.58 12.94
N HIS A 115 4.03 8.51 13.15
CA HIS A 115 5.14 8.16 12.26
C HIS A 115 4.67 7.85 10.83
N VAL A 116 3.65 7.00 10.68
CA VAL A 116 3.15 6.61 9.36
C VAL A 116 2.53 7.80 8.63
N THR A 117 1.76 8.66 9.31
CA THR A 117 1.17 9.87 8.72
C THR A 117 2.24 10.83 8.22
N ARG A 118 3.32 11.08 8.99
CA ARG A 118 4.43 11.91 8.52
C ARG A 118 5.14 11.32 7.30
N ALA A 119 5.37 10.01 7.30
CA ALA A 119 5.97 9.33 6.15
C ALA A 119 5.06 9.43 4.92
N HIS A 120 3.73 9.35 5.11
CA HIS A 120 2.74 9.56 4.07
C HIS A 120 2.81 10.98 3.47
N GLU A 121 2.84 12.02 4.31
CA GLU A 121 2.98 13.40 3.86
C GLU A 121 4.27 13.62 3.06
N GLN A 122 5.39 13.05 3.52
CA GLN A 122 6.66 13.09 2.78
C GLN A 122 6.55 12.41 1.42
N PHE A 123 5.88 11.26 1.35
CA PHE A 123 5.63 10.56 0.10
C PHE A 123 4.81 11.38 -0.89
N LEU A 124 3.73 12.04 -0.43
CA LEU A 124 2.92 12.92 -1.29
C LEU A 124 3.76 14.07 -1.87
N ASN A 125 4.66 14.65 -1.07
CA ASN A 125 5.58 15.68 -1.56
C ASN A 125 6.52 15.15 -2.64
N LEU A 126 7.08 13.95 -2.47
CA LEU A 126 7.92 13.30 -3.48
C LEU A 126 7.17 13.04 -4.79
N GLN A 127 5.93 12.57 -4.69
CA GLN A 127 5.07 12.31 -5.86
C GLN A 127 4.74 13.62 -6.61
N ALA A 128 4.46 14.70 -5.89
CA ALA A 128 4.21 16.01 -6.47
C ALA A 128 5.46 16.58 -7.19
N MET A 129 6.65 16.41 -6.60
CA MET A 129 7.92 16.82 -7.22
C MET A 129 8.21 16.02 -8.49
N SER A 130 8.06 14.69 -8.45
CA SER A 130 8.25 13.83 -9.63
C SER A 130 7.29 14.19 -10.76
N SER A 131 6.04 14.55 -10.42
CA SER A 131 5.06 14.99 -11.41
C SER A 131 5.41 16.35 -12.02
N ALA A 132 5.95 17.28 -11.23
CA ALA A 132 6.38 18.59 -11.71
C ALA A 132 7.61 18.50 -12.64
N GLU A 133 8.56 17.62 -12.34
CA GLU A 133 9.73 17.34 -13.19
C GLU A 133 9.33 16.73 -14.54
N ALA A 134 8.30 15.89 -14.59
CA ALA A 134 7.77 15.33 -15.83
C ALA A 134 7.12 16.37 -16.76
N VAL A 135 6.63 17.51 -16.23
CA VAL A 135 5.97 18.58 -17.00
C VAL A 135 6.97 19.64 -17.50
N ALA A 136 8.11 19.80 -16.82
CA ALA A 136 9.15 20.77 -17.17
C ALA A 136 10.00 20.53 -18.44
N PRO A 137 10.07 19.35 -19.11
CA PRO A 137 11.04 19.14 -20.20
C PRO A 137 10.67 19.81 -21.54
N HIS A 138 9.52 20.49 -21.68
CA HIS A 138 9.06 21.04 -22.96
C HIS A 138 9.04 22.57 -23.07
N LEU A 139 9.57 23.32 -22.10
CA LEU A 139 9.61 24.79 -22.16
C LEU A 139 10.92 25.38 -22.69
N TYR A 140 11.86 24.54 -23.12
CA TYR A 140 13.08 24.96 -23.80
C TYR A 140 13.28 24.12 -25.08
N ASN A 141 12.61 24.52 -26.17
CA ASN A 141 13.04 24.33 -27.57
C ASN A 141 12.29 25.30 -28.48
#